data_AF-A0A537YU90-F1
#
_entry.id   AF-A0A537YU90-F1
#
_cell.length_a   1.000
_cell.length_b   1.000
_cell.length_c   1.000
_cell.angle_alpha   90.00
_cell.angle_beta   90.00
_cell.angle_gamma   90.00
#
_symmetry.space_group_name_H-M   'P 1'
#
loop_
_entity.id
_entity.type
_entity.pdbx_description
1 polymer ?
#
loop_
_entity_poly.entity_id
_entity_poly.type
_entity_poly.pdbx_seq_one_letter_code
_entity_poly.pdbx_strand_id
1 'polypeptide(L)'
;MSMEVGREEPRLFEEVLDWLLTNERLISVQRLRNLAIDDADRALVEAVLGWMGQKRRRPRLGAKAAPAERENAPQPFFRNSRLPIVEPDPAFLAQGFLKPLSEPTGKSQSPDLRLPINFAFRLRLLLGIGVRAEAVRVLLTAETPWMEVQALARSTAYTKRNVQEAVGALREAGALGSWELGNEQRLEVSRQHWADFLALGSLPQHRDWPQRFTAYRKILRWLADPTKQNLSKYMLSSEAQSLVEEVDLDLRFSGATLETGIPPSDPSYWENFAQRVRELSLL
;
A
#
# COMPACT_ATOMS: atom_id res chain seq x y z
N MET A 1 4.77 -0.42 1.19
CA MET A 1 3.46 -1.03 1.47
C MET A 1 3.51 -2.54 1.27
N SER A 2 3.64 -3.08 0.06
CA SER A 2 4.07 -4.49 -0.13
C SER A 2 5.52 -4.74 0.30
N MET A 3 6.35 -3.69 0.24
CA MET A 3 7.79 -3.80 0.54
C MET A 3 8.11 -4.19 1.97
N GLU A 4 7.29 -3.78 2.95
CA GLU A 4 7.52 -4.21 4.34
C GLU A 4 7.17 -5.69 4.50
N VAL A 5 6.06 -6.14 3.89
CA VAL A 5 5.66 -7.56 3.89
C VAL A 5 6.72 -8.44 3.22
N GLY A 6 7.29 -7.98 2.10
CA GLY A 6 8.34 -8.71 1.39
C GLY A 6 9.65 -8.86 2.17
N ARG A 7 9.86 -8.12 3.28
CA ARG A 7 11.04 -8.34 4.14
C ARG A 7 10.99 -9.67 4.90
N GLU A 8 9.82 -10.28 4.99
CA GLU A 8 9.64 -11.59 5.63
C GLU A 8 9.93 -12.76 4.68
N GLU A 9 9.71 -12.57 3.38
CA GLU A 9 9.87 -13.61 2.35
C GLU A 9 10.72 -13.08 1.17
N PRO A 10 12.00 -13.49 1.08
CA PRO A 10 12.91 -13.00 0.05
C PRO A 10 12.48 -13.27 -1.38
N ARG A 11 11.96 -14.46 -1.70
CA ARG A 11 11.56 -14.85 -3.05
C ARG A 11 10.38 -14.01 -3.54
N LEU A 12 9.39 -13.78 -2.67
CA LEU A 12 8.25 -12.92 -2.96
C LEU A 12 8.72 -11.49 -3.25
N PHE A 13 9.67 -10.98 -2.46
CA PHE A 13 10.21 -9.65 -2.68
C PHE A 13 10.94 -9.53 -4.02
N GLU A 14 11.78 -10.52 -4.37
CA GLU A 14 12.46 -10.53 -5.68
C GLU A 14 11.47 -10.60 -6.84
N GLU A 15 10.40 -11.39 -6.75
CA GLU A 15 9.34 -11.42 -7.77
C GLU A 15 8.56 -10.09 -7.84
N VAL A 16 8.35 -9.40 -6.71
CA VAL A 16 7.76 -8.05 -6.70
C VAL A 16 8.69 -7.05 -7.40
N LEU A 17 10.00 -7.12 -7.18
CA LEU A 17 10.98 -6.27 -7.87
C LEU A 17 10.98 -6.51 -9.38
N ASP A 18 11.04 -7.77 -9.80
CA ASP A 18 11.00 -8.17 -11.21
C ASP A 18 9.68 -7.69 -11.88
N TRP A 19 8.56 -7.85 -11.18
CA TRP A 19 7.25 -7.43 -11.68
C TRP A 19 7.16 -5.91 -11.82
N LEU A 20 7.67 -5.16 -10.84
CA LEU A 20 7.71 -3.70 -10.91
C LEU A 20 8.60 -3.19 -12.04
N LEU A 21 9.75 -3.83 -12.24
CA LEU A 21 10.66 -3.49 -13.34
C LEU A 21 10.01 -3.73 -14.70
N THR A 22 9.30 -4.85 -14.84
CA THR A 22 8.60 -5.23 -16.07
C THR A 22 7.40 -4.31 -16.34
N ASN A 23 6.69 -3.91 -15.29
CA ASN A 23 5.43 -3.18 -15.38
C ASN A 23 5.52 -1.71 -14.95
N GLU A 24 6.71 -1.11 -14.96
CA GLU A 24 6.95 0.26 -14.47
C GLU A 24 6.03 1.31 -15.11
N ARG A 25 5.62 1.11 -16.37
CA ARG A 25 4.69 1.98 -17.11
C ARG A 25 3.26 1.94 -16.59
N LEU A 26 2.93 1.05 -15.67
CA LEU A 26 1.61 0.93 -15.07
C LEU A 26 1.57 1.47 -13.62
N ILE A 27 2.71 1.96 -13.11
CA ILE A 27 2.90 2.34 -11.71
C ILE A 27 3.13 3.84 -11.59
N SER A 28 2.42 4.45 -10.62
CA SER A 28 2.64 5.84 -10.23
C SER A 28 3.72 5.91 -9.15
N VAL A 29 4.89 6.44 -9.51
CA VAL A 29 5.99 6.70 -8.55
C VAL A 29 5.55 7.68 -7.47
N GLN A 30 4.81 8.72 -7.86
CA GLN A 30 4.28 9.69 -6.90
C GLN A 30 3.35 9.03 -5.88
N ARG A 31 2.43 8.17 -6.34
CA ARG A 31 1.53 7.45 -5.45
C ARG A 31 2.30 6.49 -4.54
N LEU A 32 3.30 5.79 -5.07
CA LEU A 32 4.14 4.90 -4.26
C LEU A 32 4.82 5.67 -3.12
N ARG A 33 5.32 6.88 -3.39
CA ARG A 33 5.89 7.78 -2.36
C ARG A 33 4.85 8.30 -1.38
N ASN A 34 3.64 8.64 -1.84
CA ASN A 34 2.56 9.11 -0.97
C ASN A 34 2.04 8.01 -0.02
N LEU A 35 2.22 6.74 -0.36
CA LEU A 35 1.88 5.59 0.50
C LEU A 35 2.92 5.35 1.61
N ALA A 36 4.04 6.08 1.60
CA ALA A 36 4.99 6.10 2.70
C ALA A 36 4.51 7.05 3.79
N ILE A 37 4.27 6.51 4.99
CA ILE A 37 3.75 7.28 6.12
C ILE A 37 4.85 7.83 7.02
N ASP A 38 6.03 7.23 6.95
CA ASP A 38 7.22 7.58 7.75
C ASP A 38 8.51 7.41 6.93
N ASP A 39 9.63 7.74 7.56
CA ASP A 39 10.94 7.68 6.93
C ASP A 39 11.42 6.25 6.66
N ALA A 40 10.97 5.27 7.44
CA ALA A 40 11.29 3.86 7.20
C ALA A 40 10.61 3.36 5.91
N ASP A 41 9.33 3.67 5.72
CA ASP A 41 8.62 3.40 4.46
C ASP A 41 9.26 4.13 3.29
N ARG A 42 9.62 5.40 3.49
CA ARG A 42 10.24 6.21 2.45
C ARG A 42 11.57 5.61 2.03
N ALA A 43 12.39 5.16 2.99
CA ALA A 43 13.64 4.46 2.71
C ALA A 43 13.40 3.21 1.85
N LEU A 44 12.40 2.39 2.18
CA LEU A 44 12.05 1.20 1.39
C LEU A 44 11.63 1.54 -0.03
N VAL A 45 10.75 2.55 -0.18
CA VAL A 45 10.29 3.00 -1.50
C VAL A 45 11.45 3.53 -2.33
N GLU A 46 12.30 4.39 -1.77
CA GLU A 46 13.44 4.95 -2.49
C GLU A 46 14.51 3.89 -2.78
N ALA A 47 14.67 2.86 -1.95
CA ALA A 47 15.58 1.73 -2.21
C ALA A 47 15.12 0.97 -3.47
N VAL A 48 13.83 0.64 -3.53
CA VAL A 48 13.23 -0.04 -4.69
C VAL A 48 13.31 0.82 -5.95
N LEU A 49 12.99 2.12 -5.85
CA LEU A 49 13.11 3.03 -7.00
C LEU A 49 14.56 3.16 -7.47
N GLY A 50 15.52 3.23 -6.54
CA GLY A 50 16.94 3.26 -6.85
C GLY A 50 17.41 2.01 -7.57
N TRP A 51 16.97 0.83 -7.09
CA TRP A 51 17.24 -0.44 -7.73
C TRP A 51 16.67 -0.49 -9.15
N MET A 52 15.40 -0.09 -9.32
CA MET A 52 14.78 0.00 -10.64
C MET A 52 15.53 0.99 -11.55
N GLY A 53 15.97 2.13 -11.03
CA GLY A 53 16.71 3.16 -11.76
C GLY A 53 18.10 2.72 -12.22
N GLN A 54 18.76 1.85 -11.46
CA GLN A 54 20.03 1.24 -11.86
C GLN A 54 19.83 0.26 -13.02
N LYS A 55 18.73 -0.52 -12.99
CA LYS A 55 18.41 -1.49 -14.06
C LYS A 55 17.76 -0.82 -15.29
N ARG A 56 17.07 0.32 -15.13
CA ARG A 56 16.39 1.08 -16.19
C ARG A 56 16.70 2.57 -16.04
N ARG A 57 17.42 3.14 -17.01
CA ARG A 57 17.73 4.58 -17.04
C ARG A 57 16.50 5.41 -17.44
N ARG A 58 15.60 5.67 -16.49
CA ARG A 58 14.40 6.50 -16.65
C ARG A 58 14.39 7.61 -15.58
N PRO A 59 14.20 8.89 -15.94
CA PRO A 59 14.24 10.00 -14.98
C PRO A 59 13.25 9.86 -13.82
N ARG A 60 12.05 9.32 -14.09
CA ARG A 60 11.01 9.10 -13.07
C ARG A 60 11.39 8.09 -11.99
N LEU A 61 12.38 7.23 -12.24
CA LEU A 61 12.86 6.21 -11.29
C LEU A 61 14.04 6.73 -10.45
N GLY A 62 14.37 8.02 -10.53
CA GLY A 62 15.37 8.61 -9.67
C GLY A 62 14.98 8.47 -8.20
N ALA A 63 15.77 7.72 -7.44
CA ALA A 63 15.66 7.66 -5.99
C ALA A 63 16.04 8.99 -5.37
N LYS A 64 15.36 9.35 -4.28
CA LYS A 64 15.78 10.46 -3.42
C LYS A 64 16.90 9.99 -2.49
N ALA A 65 17.88 10.86 -2.27
CA ALA A 65 18.94 10.60 -1.31
C ALA A 65 18.35 10.37 0.09
N ALA A 66 18.98 9.46 0.84
CA ALA A 66 18.72 9.33 2.26
C ALA A 66 19.05 10.65 2.98
N PRO A 67 18.34 11.00 4.08
CA PRO A 67 18.77 12.07 4.97
C PRO A 67 20.21 11.82 5.43
N ALA A 68 21.04 12.88 5.44
CA ALA A 68 22.46 12.79 5.76
C ALA A 68 22.76 12.34 7.21
N GLU A 69 21.75 12.38 8.09
CA GLU A 69 21.86 12.14 9.54
C GLU A 69 21.60 10.68 9.95
N ARG A 70 21.69 9.69 9.05
CA ARG A 70 21.58 8.28 9.46
C ARG A 70 22.87 7.83 10.14
N GLU A 71 22.98 8.13 11.43
CA GLU A 71 24.09 7.70 12.32
C GLU A 71 24.14 6.18 12.56
N ASN A 72 23.08 5.45 12.20
CA ASN A 72 22.96 4.02 12.49
C ASN A 72 23.62 3.16 11.40
N ALA A 73 24.27 2.08 11.86
CA ALA A 73 24.80 1.04 10.98
C ALA A 73 23.69 0.45 10.08
N PRO A 74 24.00 0.08 8.82
CA PRO A 74 23.03 -0.57 7.94
C PRO A 74 22.40 -1.80 8.57
N GLN A 75 21.07 -1.91 8.49
CA GLN A 75 20.31 -3.03 9.06
C GLN A 75 20.05 -4.12 8.01
N PRO A 76 19.90 -5.40 8.40
CA PRO A 76 19.41 -6.45 7.49
C PRO A 76 18.07 -6.07 6.84
N PHE A 77 18.00 -6.20 5.52
CA PHE A 77 16.75 -5.96 4.79
C PHE A 77 15.72 -7.04 5.10
N PHE A 78 16.11 -8.31 4.91
CA PHE A 78 15.27 -9.46 5.22
C PHE A 78 15.41 -9.84 6.70
N ARG A 79 14.30 -9.85 7.43
CA ARG A 79 14.30 -10.08 8.90
C ARG A 79 14.63 -11.53 9.27
N ASN A 80 14.23 -12.46 8.40
CA ASN A 80 14.43 -13.90 8.62
C ASN A 80 15.73 -14.43 8.00
N SER A 81 16.54 -13.57 7.37
CA SER A 81 17.82 -14.00 6.78
C SER A 81 18.89 -14.11 7.86
N ARG A 82 19.45 -15.32 8.02
CA ARG A 82 20.57 -15.58 8.93
C ARG A 82 21.93 -15.59 8.23
N LEU A 83 21.95 -15.37 6.92
CA LEU A 83 23.16 -15.44 6.12
C LEU A 83 23.89 -14.09 6.14
N PRO A 84 25.23 -14.08 6.33
CA PRO A 84 26.01 -12.86 6.23
C PRO A 84 25.96 -12.32 4.79
N ILE A 85 25.83 -10.99 4.67
CA ILE A 85 25.73 -10.30 3.39
C ILE A 85 27.11 -9.77 3.03
N VAL A 86 27.75 -10.42 2.05
CA VAL A 86 29.11 -10.07 1.59
C VAL A 86 29.06 -8.90 0.60
N GLU A 87 28.11 -8.92 -0.33
CA GLU A 87 27.95 -7.90 -1.37
C GLU A 87 26.54 -7.30 -1.30
N PRO A 88 26.38 -6.13 -0.64
CA PRO A 88 25.08 -5.47 -0.53
C PRO A 88 24.71 -4.75 -1.83
N ASP A 89 23.44 -4.77 -2.16
CA ASP A 89 22.89 -4.00 -3.28
C ASP A 89 23.08 -2.48 -3.03
N PRO A 90 23.70 -1.73 -3.96
CA PRO A 90 24.01 -0.32 -3.74
C PRO A 90 22.77 0.56 -3.53
N ALA A 91 21.63 0.26 -4.17
CA ALA A 91 20.42 1.05 -4.01
C ALA A 91 19.81 0.89 -2.61
N PHE A 92 19.84 -0.34 -2.09
CA PHE A 92 19.37 -0.64 -0.74
C PHE A 92 20.34 -0.12 0.32
N LEU A 93 21.65 -0.25 0.08
CA LEU A 93 22.69 0.25 0.97
C LEU A 93 22.59 1.77 1.12
N ALA A 94 22.36 2.50 0.03
CA ALA A 94 22.14 3.95 0.05
C ALA A 94 20.95 4.37 0.92
N GLN A 95 20.03 3.44 1.22
CA GLN A 95 18.89 3.65 2.10
C GLN A 95 19.05 2.99 3.48
N GLY A 96 20.26 2.53 3.82
CA GLY A 96 20.56 1.95 5.13
C GLY A 96 20.16 0.48 5.27
N PHE A 97 19.97 -0.23 4.16
CA PHE A 97 19.59 -1.65 4.16
C PHE A 97 20.69 -2.54 3.59
N LEU A 98 20.99 -3.62 4.29
CA LEU A 98 21.79 -4.74 3.81
C LEU A 98 20.87 -5.74 3.13
N LYS A 99 20.77 -5.65 1.81
CA LYS A 99 20.11 -6.64 0.96
C LYS A 99 21.17 -7.25 0.04
N PRO A 100 21.25 -8.58 -0.13
CA PRO A 100 22.12 -9.17 -1.14
C PRO A 100 21.82 -8.60 -2.53
N LEU A 101 22.88 -8.38 -3.31
CA LEU A 101 22.75 -8.07 -4.73
C LEU A 101 21.92 -9.13 -5.45
N SER A 102 20.94 -8.71 -6.24
CA SER A 102 20.11 -9.61 -7.03
C SER A 102 19.90 -9.11 -8.45
N GLU A 103 19.82 -10.06 -9.38
CA GLU A 103 19.41 -9.81 -10.75
C GLU A 103 17.92 -10.06 -10.93
N PRO A 104 17.24 -9.28 -11.80
CA PRO A 104 15.85 -9.54 -12.16
C PRO A 104 15.69 -10.97 -12.67
N THR A 105 14.64 -11.66 -12.24
CA THR A 105 14.41 -13.06 -12.65
C THR A 105 13.99 -13.17 -14.11
N GLY A 106 13.41 -12.09 -14.68
CA GLY A 106 12.91 -12.04 -16.04
C GLY A 106 11.66 -12.91 -16.28
N LYS A 107 11.02 -13.37 -15.19
CA LYS A 107 9.87 -14.29 -15.25
C LYS A 107 8.54 -13.54 -15.22
N SER A 108 8.55 -12.28 -14.81
CA SER A 108 7.36 -11.46 -14.74
C SER A 108 6.76 -11.18 -16.12
N GLN A 109 5.43 -11.14 -16.16
CA GLN A 109 4.66 -10.83 -17.36
C GLN A 109 3.82 -9.57 -17.17
N SER A 110 3.37 -8.99 -18.28
CA SER A 110 2.36 -7.94 -18.22
C SER A 110 1.02 -8.51 -17.74
N PRO A 111 0.28 -7.79 -16.87
CA PRO A 111 -1.02 -8.27 -16.39
C PRO A 111 -2.05 -8.35 -17.52
N ASP A 112 -2.90 -9.38 -17.52
CA ASP A 112 -4.08 -9.43 -18.39
C ASP A 112 -5.11 -8.42 -17.91
N LEU A 113 -5.29 -7.35 -18.69
CA LEU A 113 -6.16 -6.21 -18.37
C LEU A 113 -7.65 -6.54 -18.42
N ARG A 114 -8.02 -7.72 -18.92
CA ARG A 114 -9.41 -8.19 -18.96
C ARG A 114 -9.85 -8.78 -17.62
N LEU A 115 -8.90 -9.19 -16.77
CA LEU A 115 -9.20 -9.74 -15.46
C LEU A 115 -9.66 -8.62 -14.50
N PRO A 116 -10.74 -8.81 -13.72
CA PRO A 116 -11.24 -7.81 -12.78
C PRO A 116 -10.19 -7.28 -11.80
N ILE A 117 -9.27 -8.13 -11.35
CA ILE A 117 -8.19 -7.76 -10.42
C ILE A 117 -7.23 -6.70 -11.00
N ASN A 118 -7.12 -6.63 -12.33
CA ASN A 118 -6.23 -5.73 -13.06
C ASN A 118 -6.93 -4.44 -13.53
N PHE A 119 -8.17 -4.20 -13.08
CA PHE A 119 -8.97 -3.04 -13.47
C PHE A 119 -8.26 -1.69 -13.26
N ALA A 120 -7.46 -1.59 -12.19
CA ALA A 120 -6.64 -0.40 -11.93
C ALA A 120 -5.69 -0.08 -13.09
N PHE A 121 -5.04 -1.09 -13.67
CA PHE A 121 -4.11 -0.90 -14.79
C PHE A 121 -4.84 -0.50 -16.06
N ARG A 122 -6.03 -1.04 -16.30
CA ARG A 122 -6.88 -0.65 -17.43
C ARG A 122 -7.26 0.83 -17.35
N LEU A 123 -7.70 1.31 -16.19
CA LEU A 123 -8.03 2.73 -15.99
C LEU A 123 -6.79 3.64 -16.11
N ARG A 124 -5.61 3.21 -15.66
CA ARG A 124 -4.37 3.97 -15.84
C ARG A 124 -3.95 4.10 -17.30
N LEU A 125 -4.21 3.08 -18.12
CA LEU A 125 -3.94 3.15 -19.56
C LEU A 125 -4.94 4.07 -20.29
N LEU A 126 -6.17 4.13 -19.81
CA LEU A 126 -7.22 4.98 -20.39
C LEU A 126 -7.10 6.46 -19.96
N LEU A 127 -6.93 6.73 -18.67
CA LEU A 127 -7.01 8.07 -18.07
C LEU A 127 -5.64 8.66 -17.72
N GLY A 128 -4.58 7.89 -17.98
CA GLY A 128 -3.21 8.19 -17.57
C GLY A 128 -2.88 7.73 -16.16
N ILE A 129 -1.58 7.61 -15.88
CA ILE A 129 -1.06 7.20 -14.57
C ILE A 129 -1.12 8.41 -13.62
N GLY A 130 -2.18 8.52 -12.83
CA GLY A 130 -2.35 9.67 -11.97
C GLY A 130 -3.66 9.67 -11.19
N VAL A 131 -4.01 10.85 -10.68
CA VAL A 131 -5.16 11.02 -9.78
C VAL A 131 -6.48 10.68 -10.45
N ARG A 132 -6.67 11.06 -11.73
CA ARG A 132 -7.91 10.79 -12.48
C ARG A 132 -8.25 9.30 -12.55
N ALA A 133 -7.28 8.48 -12.94
CA ALA A 133 -7.46 7.03 -13.01
C ALA A 133 -7.80 6.41 -11.65
N GLU A 134 -7.13 6.85 -10.59
CA GLU A 134 -7.38 6.34 -9.24
C GLU A 134 -8.73 6.83 -8.68
N ALA A 135 -9.10 8.09 -8.93
CA ALA A 135 -10.37 8.66 -8.51
C ALA A 135 -11.55 7.89 -9.14
N VAL A 136 -11.52 7.73 -10.47
CA VAL A 136 -12.53 6.95 -11.20
C VAL A 136 -12.54 5.50 -10.72
N ARG A 137 -11.37 4.88 -10.51
CA ARG A 137 -11.28 3.51 -9.97
C ARG A 137 -12.01 3.40 -8.64
N VAL A 138 -11.71 4.28 -7.68
CA VAL A 138 -12.32 4.22 -6.35
C VAL A 138 -13.83 4.43 -6.46
N LEU A 139 -14.30 5.46 -7.16
CA LEU A 139 -15.73 5.74 -7.31
C LEU A 139 -16.51 4.59 -8.00
N LEU A 140 -15.91 3.95 -9.01
CA LEU A 140 -16.54 2.84 -9.72
C LEU A 140 -16.55 1.52 -8.95
N THR A 141 -15.61 1.34 -8.02
CA THR A 141 -15.46 0.08 -7.31
C THR A 141 -16.07 0.14 -5.91
N ALA A 142 -16.14 1.32 -5.29
CA ALA A 142 -16.66 1.50 -3.95
C ALA A 142 -18.16 1.21 -3.92
N GLU A 143 -18.65 0.41 -2.98
CA GLU A 143 -20.07 0.04 -2.87
C GLU A 143 -20.88 1.13 -2.15
N THR A 144 -20.75 2.37 -2.61
CA THR A 144 -21.46 3.55 -2.10
C THR A 144 -21.99 4.37 -3.27
N PRO A 145 -23.20 4.99 -3.17
CA PRO A 145 -23.72 5.86 -4.22
C PRO A 145 -22.86 7.11 -4.42
N TRP A 146 -22.15 7.56 -3.38
CA TRP A 146 -21.31 8.75 -3.44
C TRP A 146 -20.10 8.67 -2.52
N MET A 147 -19.16 9.58 -2.71
CA MET A 147 -17.97 9.71 -1.85
C MET A 147 -17.59 11.16 -1.61
N GLU A 148 -17.07 11.46 -0.42
CA GLU A 148 -16.46 12.75 -0.10
C GLU A 148 -15.06 12.86 -0.72
N VAL A 149 -14.67 14.07 -1.09
CA VAL A 149 -13.31 14.36 -1.59
C VAL A 149 -12.22 13.89 -0.62
N GLN A 150 -12.44 14.05 0.70
CA GLN A 150 -11.46 13.63 1.71
C GLN A 150 -11.32 12.11 1.78
N ALA A 151 -12.43 11.36 1.74
CA ALA A 151 -12.40 9.91 1.66
C ALA A 151 -11.69 9.45 0.37
N LEU A 152 -11.98 10.09 -0.76
CA LEU A 152 -11.34 9.81 -2.04
C LEU A 152 -9.82 10.08 -2.00
N ALA A 153 -9.38 11.15 -1.35
CA ALA A 153 -7.95 11.45 -1.17
C ALA A 153 -7.22 10.35 -0.40
N ARG A 154 -7.84 9.84 0.68
CA ARG A 154 -7.28 8.72 1.46
C ARG A 154 -7.15 7.46 0.60
N SER A 155 -8.24 7.00 -0.04
CA SER A 155 -8.23 5.77 -0.84
C SER A 155 -7.36 5.84 -2.11
N THR A 156 -7.19 7.03 -2.69
CA THR A 156 -6.33 7.22 -3.86
C THR A 156 -4.85 7.41 -3.51
N ALA A 157 -4.53 7.71 -2.25
CA ALA A 157 -3.20 8.10 -1.77
C ALA A 157 -2.63 9.33 -2.51
N TYR A 158 -3.48 10.34 -2.69
CA TYR A 158 -3.10 11.66 -3.18
C TYR A 158 -3.59 12.73 -2.21
N THR A 159 -3.01 13.93 -2.31
CA THR A 159 -3.44 15.06 -1.48
C THR A 159 -4.85 15.51 -1.87
N LYS A 160 -5.60 16.07 -0.91
CA LYS A 160 -6.93 16.63 -1.15
C LYS A 160 -6.93 17.60 -2.33
N ARG A 161 -5.92 18.48 -2.41
CA ARG A 161 -5.75 19.43 -3.52
C ARG A 161 -5.67 18.74 -4.88
N ASN A 162 -4.79 17.76 -5.03
CA ASN A 162 -4.63 17.07 -6.32
C ASN A 162 -5.91 16.31 -6.72
N VAL A 163 -6.64 15.78 -5.74
CA VAL A 163 -7.94 15.15 -5.97
C VAL A 163 -8.99 16.18 -6.41
N GLN A 164 -9.07 17.33 -5.74
CA GLN A 164 -10.01 18.41 -6.13
C GLN A 164 -9.76 18.88 -7.57
N GLU A 165 -8.50 19.12 -7.94
CA GLU A 165 -8.12 19.52 -9.29
C GLU A 165 -8.52 18.44 -10.33
N ALA A 166 -8.21 17.17 -10.04
CA ALA A 166 -8.54 16.06 -10.95
C ALA A 166 -10.05 15.81 -11.09
N VAL A 167 -10.79 15.91 -9.99
CA VAL A 167 -12.25 15.76 -9.97
C VAL A 167 -12.93 16.93 -10.68
N GLY A 168 -12.41 18.15 -10.53
CA GLY A 168 -12.87 19.32 -11.29
C GLY A 168 -12.79 19.07 -12.80
N ALA A 169 -11.64 18.62 -13.29
CA ALA A 169 -11.46 18.30 -14.70
C ALA A 169 -12.35 17.13 -15.18
N LEU A 170 -12.54 16.09 -14.35
CA LEU A 170 -13.45 14.98 -14.69
C LEU A 170 -14.92 15.43 -14.76
N ARG A 171 -15.33 16.35 -13.89
CA ARG A 171 -16.67 16.94 -13.90
C ARG A 171 -16.90 17.80 -15.13
N GLU A 172 -15.94 18.66 -15.46
CA GLU A 172 -16.00 19.48 -16.69
C GLU A 172 -16.10 18.61 -17.95
N ALA A 173 -15.45 17.44 -17.95
CA ALA A 173 -15.54 16.45 -19.02
C ALA A 173 -16.84 15.61 -19.00
N GLY A 174 -17.74 15.83 -18.02
CA GLY A 174 -18.97 15.05 -17.85
C GLY A 174 -18.76 13.60 -17.39
N ALA A 175 -17.56 13.26 -16.91
CA ALA A 175 -17.21 11.89 -16.52
C ALA A 175 -17.73 11.49 -15.12
N LEU A 176 -18.05 12.48 -14.28
CA LEU A 176 -18.62 12.31 -12.94
C LEU A 176 -19.55 13.48 -12.58
N GLY A 177 -20.44 13.25 -11.61
CA GLY A 177 -21.30 14.26 -11.00
C GLY A 177 -20.73 14.75 -9.66
N SER A 178 -21.15 15.94 -9.23
CA SER A 178 -20.87 16.44 -7.88
C SER A 178 -21.96 17.37 -7.39
N TRP A 179 -22.25 17.34 -6.09
CA TRP A 179 -23.10 18.32 -5.42
C TRP A 179 -22.53 18.67 -4.04
N GLU A 180 -23.05 19.73 -3.44
CA GLU A 180 -22.68 20.16 -2.10
C GLU A 180 -23.74 19.73 -1.09
N LEU A 181 -23.30 19.26 0.07
CA LEU A 181 -24.13 19.00 1.23
C LEU A 181 -23.48 19.71 2.43
N GLY A 182 -24.01 20.87 2.81
CA GLY A 182 -23.34 21.76 3.76
C GLY A 182 -22.00 22.25 3.20
N ASN A 183 -20.91 22.06 3.95
CA ASN A 183 -19.55 22.44 3.54
C ASN A 183 -18.78 21.30 2.85
N GLU A 184 -19.47 20.22 2.46
CA GLU A 184 -18.84 19.02 1.92
C GLU A 184 -19.27 18.75 0.47
N GLN A 185 -18.27 18.54 -0.39
CA GLN A 185 -18.50 18.12 -1.78
C GLN A 185 -18.66 16.61 -1.85
N ARG A 186 -19.80 16.17 -2.37
CA ARG A 186 -20.15 14.77 -2.66
C ARG A 186 -19.94 14.49 -4.14
N LEU A 187 -19.34 13.35 -4.43
CA LEU A 187 -18.98 12.92 -5.79
C LEU A 187 -19.72 11.63 -6.13
N GLU A 188 -20.27 11.55 -7.33
CA GLU A 188 -20.91 10.34 -7.86
C GLU A 188 -20.43 10.02 -9.27
N VAL A 189 -20.60 8.77 -9.66
CA VAL A 189 -20.30 8.31 -11.01
C VAL A 189 -21.40 7.36 -11.48
N SER A 190 -21.82 7.49 -12.75
CA SER A 190 -22.73 6.52 -13.35
C SER A 190 -21.98 5.20 -13.60
N ARG A 191 -22.14 4.26 -12.67
CA ARG A 191 -21.54 2.92 -12.74
C ARG A 191 -21.95 2.19 -14.02
N GLN A 192 -23.22 2.30 -14.42
CA GLN A 192 -23.73 1.64 -15.61
C GLN A 192 -23.07 2.19 -16.88
N HIS A 193 -23.03 3.52 -17.04
CA HIS A 193 -22.39 4.13 -18.22
C HIS A 193 -20.92 3.75 -18.34
N TRP A 194 -20.20 3.68 -17.22
CA TRP A 194 -18.80 3.24 -17.22
C TRP A 194 -18.65 1.75 -17.49
N ALA A 195 -19.54 0.90 -16.99
CA ALA A 195 -19.54 -0.52 -17.31
C ALA A 195 -19.74 -0.75 -18.82
N ASP A 196 -20.72 -0.06 -19.41
CA ASP A 196 -21.01 -0.12 -20.85
C ASP A 196 -19.83 0.41 -21.68
N PHE A 197 -19.31 1.60 -21.33
CA PHE A 197 -18.16 2.20 -21.99
C PHE A 197 -16.91 1.31 -21.94
N LEU A 198 -16.70 0.61 -20.82
CA LEU A 198 -15.58 -0.32 -20.65
C LEU A 198 -15.92 -1.74 -21.13
N ALA A 199 -17.10 -1.98 -21.71
CA ALA A 199 -17.55 -3.31 -22.13
C ALA A 199 -17.36 -4.36 -21.02
N LEU A 200 -17.81 -4.05 -19.81
CA LEU A 200 -17.73 -4.92 -18.64
C LEU A 200 -19.11 -5.51 -18.33
N GLY A 201 -19.17 -6.82 -18.08
CA GLY A 201 -20.40 -7.46 -17.59
C GLY A 201 -20.77 -7.01 -16.18
N SER A 202 -19.78 -6.72 -15.34
CA SER A 202 -19.95 -6.12 -14.02
C SER A 202 -18.70 -5.35 -13.61
N LEU A 203 -18.89 -4.32 -12.76
CA LEU A 203 -17.76 -3.59 -12.18
C LEU A 203 -17.10 -4.43 -11.07
N PRO A 204 -15.76 -4.46 -11.00
CA PRO A 204 -15.06 -5.10 -9.89
C PRO A 204 -15.40 -4.44 -8.55
N GLN A 205 -15.36 -5.24 -7.48
CA GLN A 205 -15.51 -4.72 -6.12
C GLN A 205 -14.23 -4.02 -5.64
N HIS A 206 -14.40 -2.95 -4.88
CA HIS A 206 -13.27 -2.25 -4.26
C HIS A 206 -12.71 -3.08 -3.12
N ARG A 207 -11.38 -3.18 -3.08
CA ARG A 207 -10.66 -3.44 -1.84
C ARG A 207 -9.72 -2.27 -1.61
N ASP A 208 -9.84 -1.60 -0.46
CA ASP A 208 -8.92 -0.53 -0.07
C ASP A 208 -7.62 -1.14 0.45
N TRP A 209 -6.86 -1.71 -0.50
CA TRP A 209 -5.53 -2.24 -0.24
C TRP A 209 -4.59 -1.21 0.42
N PRO A 210 -4.59 0.08 0.04
CA PRO A 210 -3.83 1.11 0.76
C PRO A 210 -4.05 1.11 2.28
N GLN A 211 -5.31 1.18 2.73
CA GLN A 211 -5.60 1.20 4.16
C GLN A 211 -5.31 -0.15 4.81
N ARG A 212 -5.71 -1.25 4.15
CA ARG A 212 -5.46 -2.60 4.64
C ARG A 212 -3.97 -2.89 4.86
N PHE A 213 -3.12 -2.55 3.90
CA PHE A 213 -1.68 -2.76 4.06
C PHE A 213 -1.03 -1.77 5.04
N THR A 214 -1.62 -0.60 5.26
CA THR A 214 -1.18 0.29 6.36
C THR A 214 -1.36 -0.40 7.71
N ALA A 215 -2.53 -1.01 7.94
CA ALA A 215 -2.78 -1.81 9.14
C ALA A 215 -1.82 -3.01 9.24
N TYR A 216 -1.68 -3.82 8.18
CA TYR A 216 -0.76 -4.97 8.19
C TYR A 216 0.68 -4.56 8.50
N ARG A 217 1.14 -3.43 7.97
CA ARG A 217 2.49 -2.93 8.24
C ARG A 217 2.68 -2.60 9.72
N LYS A 218 1.72 -1.92 10.35
CA LYS A 218 1.78 -1.60 11.79
C LYS A 218 1.87 -2.88 12.61
N ILE A 219 1.06 -3.90 12.27
CA ILE A 219 1.10 -5.22 12.90
C ILE A 219 2.48 -5.88 12.71
N LEU A 220 3.01 -5.93 11.49
CA LEU A 220 4.31 -6.56 11.20
C LEU A 220 5.49 -5.86 11.87
N ARG A 221 5.42 -4.54 12.06
CA ARG A 221 6.44 -3.80 12.79
C ARG A 221 6.35 -4.04 14.28
N TRP A 222 5.13 -4.04 14.82
CA TRP A 222 4.88 -4.36 16.22
C TRP A 222 5.37 -5.78 16.56
N LEU A 223 5.11 -6.76 15.69
CA LEU A 223 5.59 -8.14 15.87
C LEU A 223 7.11 -8.28 15.79
N ALA A 224 7.77 -7.42 15.01
CA ALA A 224 9.22 -7.45 14.83
C ALA A 224 9.99 -6.62 15.87
N ASP A 225 9.30 -5.87 16.73
CA ASP A 225 9.93 -5.01 17.73
C ASP A 225 10.59 -5.85 18.84
N PRO A 226 11.93 -5.84 18.98
CA PRO A 226 12.63 -6.63 19.98
C PRO A 226 12.25 -6.26 21.42
N THR A 227 11.81 -5.01 21.65
CA THR A 227 11.42 -4.56 23.00
C THR A 227 10.20 -5.32 23.53
N LYS A 228 9.38 -5.88 22.64
CA LYS A 228 8.19 -6.65 23.00
C LYS A 228 8.51 -8.07 23.49
N GLN A 229 9.68 -8.62 23.17
CA GLN A 229 10.04 -10.00 23.53
C GLN A 229 10.20 -10.21 25.04
N ASN A 230 10.48 -9.15 25.80
CA ASN A 230 10.73 -9.20 27.23
C ASN A 230 9.53 -8.72 28.08
N LEU A 231 8.39 -8.43 27.46
CA LEU A 231 7.20 -7.97 28.17
C LEU A 231 6.47 -9.12 28.88
N SER A 232 5.89 -8.83 30.04
CA SER A 232 4.99 -9.77 30.72
C SER A 232 3.72 -9.98 29.89
N LYS A 233 3.01 -11.09 30.10
CA LYS A 233 1.74 -11.36 29.39
C LYS A 233 0.73 -10.22 29.53
N TYR A 234 0.63 -9.61 30.71
CA TYR A 234 -0.24 -8.46 30.95
C TYR A 234 0.18 -7.24 30.11
N MET A 235 1.48 -6.92 30.09
CA MET A 235 2.00 -5.81 29.27
C MET A 235 1.82 -6.08 27.78
N LEU A 236 1.99 -7.33 27.32
CA LEU A 236 1.71 -7.73 25.94
C LEU A 236 0.23 -7.55 25.56
N SER A 237 -0.71 -7.95 26.44
CA SER A 237 -2.14 -7.73 26.21
C SER A 237 -2.49 -6.25 26.12
N SER A 238 -1.92 -5.42 27.00
CA SER A 238 -2.11 -3.96 26.95
C SER A 238 -1.58 -3.33 25.66
N GLU A 239 -0.37 -3.70 25.25
CA GLU A 239 0.26 -3.21 24.02
C GLU A 239 -0.48 -3.69 22.76
N ALA A 240 -0.97 -4.94 22.76
CA ALA A 240 -1.78 -5.48 21.69
C ALA A 240 -3.13 -4.74 21.58
N GLN A 241 -3.74 -4.36 22.70
CA GLN A 241 -4.96 -3.53 22.68
C GLN A 241 -4.70 -2.17 22.04
N SER A 242 -3.63 -1.47 22.45
CA SER A 242 -3.29 -0.17 21.84
C SER A 242 -3.04 -0.30 20.34
N LEU A 243 -2.41 -1.38 19.89
CA LEU A 243 -2.26 -1.67 18.46
C LEU A 243 -3.62 -1.88 17.78
N VAL A 244 -4.52 -2.68 18.36
CA VAL A 244 -5.87 -2.92 17.81
C VAL A 244 -6.62 -1.60 17.64
N GLU A 245 -6.63 -0.75 18.66
CA GLU A 245 -7.26 0.57 18.61
C GLU A 245 -6.65 1.46 17.51
N GLU A 246 -5.33 1.38 17.31
CA GLU A 246 -4.62 2.15 16.29
C GLU A 246 -4.94 1.70 14.85
N VAL A 247 -5.17 0.40 14.63
CA VAL A 247 -5.40 -0.16 13.28
C VAL A 247 -6.87 -0.43 12.96
N ASP A 248 -7.77 -0.37 13.94
CA ASP A 248 -9.19 -0.71 13.77
C ASP A 248 -9.86 0.12 12.68
N LEU A 249 -9.65 1.44 12.67
CA LEU A 249 -10.23 2.33 11.66
C LEU A 249 -9.79 1.94 10.24
N ASP A 250 -8.51 1.65 10.03
CA ASP A 250 -7.95 1.26 8.74
C ASP A 250 -8.48 -0.12 8.29
N LEU A 251 -8.60 -1.06 9.23
CA LEU A 251 -9.13 -2.40 8.96
C LEU A 251 -10.62 -2.36 8.61
N ARG A 252 -11.43 -1.69 9.43
CA ARG A 252 -12.88 -1.57 9.23
C ARG A 252 -13.22 -0.93 7.89
N PHE A 253 -12.51 0.15 7.52
CA PHE A 253 -12.68 0.78 6.22
C PHE A 253 -12.39 -0.19 5.06
N SER A 254 -11.44 -1.12 5.27
CA SER A 254 -11.11 -2.16 4.29
C SER A 254 -11.98 -3.42 4.38
N GLY A 255 -12.99 -3.45 5.25
CA GLY A 255 -13.85 -4.61 5.48
C GLY A 255 -13.21 -5.75 6.28
N ALA A 256 -12.25 -5.44 7.17
CA ALA A 256 -11.60 -6.38 8.08
C ALA A 256 -11.74 -5.91 9.54
N THR A 257 -11.55 -6.79 10.52
CA THR A 257 -11.54 -6.43 11.95
C THR A 257 -10.53 -7.29 12.71
N LEU A 258 -9.95 -6.71 13.77
CA LEU A 258 -9.10 -7.39 14.74
C LEU A 258 -9.78 -7.56 16.11
N GLU A 259 -11.04 -7.15 16.24
CA GLU A 259 -11.75 -7.21 17.50
C GLU A 259 -11.85 -8.65 18.01
N THR A 260 -11.41 -8.85 19.24
CA THR A 260 -11.47 -10.14 19.93
C THR A 260 -12.81 -10.33 20.64
N GLY A 261 -13.55 -9.25 20.92
CA GLY A 261 -14.78 -9.27 21.72
C GLY A 261 -14.54 -9.59 23.20
N ILE A 262 -13.28 -9.61 23.64
CA ILE A 262 -12.84 -10.01 24.99
C ILE A 262 -12.08 -8.83 25.62
N PRO A 263 -12.30 -8.52 26.92
CA PRO A 263 -11.58 -7.46 27.57
C PRO A 263 -10.06 -7.77 27.69
N PRO A 264 -9.18 -6.77 27.59
CA PRO A 264 -7.72 -6.93 27.69
C PRO A 264 -7.22 -7.54 28.99
N SER A 265 -8.01 -7.39 30.07
CA SER A 265 -7.75 -8.00 31.38
C SER A 265 -7.98 -9.50 31.42
N ASP A 266 -8.64 -10.07 30.39
CA ASP A 266 -8.88 -11.50 30.30
C ASP A 266 -7.58 -12.25 29.95
N PRO A 267 -7.21 -13.31 30.68
CA PRO A 267 -6.02 -14.12 30.39
C PRO A 267 -5.99 -14.69 28.97
N SER A 268 -7.15 -14.90 28.34
CA SER A 268 -7.30 -15.45 26.98
C SER A 268 -7.18 -14.40 25.86
N TYR A 269 -7.07 -13.10 26.21
CA TYR A 269 -7.01 -12.03 25.22
C TYR A 269 -5.84 -12.21 24.24
N TRP A 270 -4.66 -12.55 24.76
CA TRP A 270 -3.45 -12.73 23.96
C TRP A 270 -3.60 -13.86 22.92
N GLU A 271 -4.18 -14.98 23.33
CA GLU A 271 -4.37 -16.15 22.47
C GLU A 271 -5.37 -15.85 21.34
N ASN A 272 -6.46 -15.14 21.67
CA ASN A 272 -7.44 -14.67 20.68
C ASN A 272 -6.85 -13.64 19.72
N PHE A 273 -6.10 -12.67 20.22
CA PHE A 273 -5.38 -11.69 19.39
C PHE A 273 -4.42 -12.40 18.42
N ALA A 274 -3.59 -13.31 18.92
CA ALA A 274 -2.66 -14.08 18.10
C ALA A 274 -3.37 -14.96 17.07
N GLN A 275 -4.54 -15.51 17.39
CA GLN A 275 -5.37 -16.23 16.43
C GLN A 275 -5.93 -15.31 15.35
N ARG A 276 -6.49 -14.14 15.71
CA ARG A 276 -7.02 -13.16 14.75
C ARG A 276 -5.96 -12.63 13.80
N VAL A 277 -4.76 -12.34 14.31
CA VAL A 277 -3.62 -11.94 13.47
C VAL A 277 -3.27 -13.06 12.47
N ARG A 278 -3.29 -14.33 12.89
CA ARG A 278 -3.07 -15.47 11.98
C ARG A 278 -4.16 -15.61 10.93
N GLU A 279 -5.43 -15.46 11.31
CA GLU A 279 -6.55 -15.48 10.36
C GLU A 279 -6.44 -14.36 9.32
N LEU A 280 -6.04 -13.16 9.74
CA LEU A 280 -5.80 -12.04 8.81
C LEU A 280 -4.62 -12.29 7.87
N SER A 281 -3.63 -13.09 8.26
CA SER A 281 -2.49 -13.44 7.40
C SER A 281 -2.79 -14.52 6.35
N LEU A 282 -3.98 -15.16 6.42
CA LEU A 282 -4.43 -16.19 5.49
C LEU A 282 -5.39 -15.67 4.39
N LEU A 283 -5.74 -14.37 4.43
CA LEU A 283 -6.65 -13.68 3.49
C LEU A 283 -5.90 -12.85 2.45
#